data_AF-A0A2N1RDK1-F1
#
_entry.id   AF-A0A2N1RDK1-F1
#
_cell.length_a   1.000
_cell.length_b   1.000
_cell.length_c   1.000
_cell.angle_alpha   90.00
_cell.angle_beta   90.00
_cell.angle_gamma   90.00
#
_symmetry.space_group_name_H-M   'P 1'
#
loop_
_entity.id
_entity.type
_entity.pdbx_description
1 polymer ?
#
loop_
_entity_poly.entity_id
_entity_poly.type
_entity_poly.pdbx_seq_one_letter_code
_entity_poly.pdbx_strand_id
1 'polypeptide(L)'
;MARYFKNRSAAQGKFPGELTFIGRQKMEKVTIHLIQYNEHLIEETDVASLAEVNEKRIAGTIAWIDITGLHDTDTIATAGTHFAIHPLTLEDIINTGQRPKAEDFEDYISIMVKMLRLEKTDGKIHSEQLAMVMGTDYLITFQERPGDVFDPVRERLRLMKG
;
A
#
# COMPACT_ATOMS: atom_id res chain seq x y z
N MET A 1 12.47 -8.33 26.49
CA MET A 1 12.53 -7.14 25.61
C MET A 1 12.03 -7.52 24.23
N ALA A 2 10.91 -6.96 23.78
CA ALA A 2 10.34 -7.29 22.48
C ALA A 2 11.22 -6.71 21.36
N ARG A 3 11.91 -7.58 20.62
CA ARG A 3 12.77 -7.20 19.51
C ARG A 3 11.89 -7.09 18.26
N TYR A 4 11.31 -5.92 18.01
CA TYR A 4 10.46 -5.63 16.83
C TYR A 4 11.26 -5.41 15.53
N PHE A 5 12.56 -5.73 15.52
CA PHE A 5 13.39 -5.59 14.32
C PHE A 5 13.28 -6.85 13.47
N LYS A 6 12.68 -6.73 12.27
CA LYS A 6 12.73 -7.80 11.27
C LYS A 6 14.18 -8.00 10.81
N ASN A 7 14.54 -9.24 10.49
CA ASN A 7 15.89 -9.57 10.02
C ASN A 7 16.15 -8.86 8.68
N ARG A 8 17.13 -7.97 8.65
CA ARG A 8 17.54 -7.21 7.45
C ARG A 8 18.72 -7.84 6.70
N SER A 9 19.15 -9.06 7.07
CA SER A 9 20.28 -9.73 6.41
C SER A 9 20.11 -9.84 4.90
N ALA A 10 18.87 -10.02 4.42
CA ALA A 10 18.56 -10.10 3.00
C ALA A 10 18.85 -8.82 2.20
N ALA A 11 18.91 -7.66 2.86
CA ALA A 11 19.19 -6.36 2.22
C ALA A 11 20.65 -5.90 2.39
N GLN A 12 21.51 -6.68 3.06
CA GLN A 12 22.92 -6.33 3.21
C GLN A 12 23.68 -6.52 1.90
N GLY A 13 24.42 -5.49 1.47
CA GLY A 13 25.25 -5.52 0.27
C GLY A 13 24.51 -5.26 -1.05
N LYS A 14 23.21 -4.96 -0.99
CA LYS A 14 22.41 -4.57 -2.15
C LYS A 14 22.53 -3.08 -2.46
N PHE A 15 22.30 -2.72 -3.72
CA PHE A 15 22.35 -1.32 -4.15
C PHE A 15 21.10 -0.58 -3.64
N PRO A 16 21.22 0.71 -3.28
CA PRO A 16 20.06 1.54 -2.95
C PRO A 16 19.03 1.51 -4.09
N GLY A 17 17.76 1.29 -3.75
CA GLY A 17 16.68 1.16 -4.73
C GLY A 17 16.48 -0.24 -5.34
N GLU A 18 17.30 -1.24 -4.98
CA GLU A 18 17.02 -2.63 -5.33
C GLU A 18 15.87 -3.20 -4.48
N LEU A 19 14.76 -3.58 -5.14
CA LEU A 19 13.57 -4.05 -4.43
C LEU A 19 13.79 -5.45 -3.84
N THR A 20 14.07 -5.48 -2.54
CA THR A 20 14.18 -6.72 -1.76
C THR A 20 13.14 -6.73 -0.66
N PHE A 21 12.16 -7.62 -0.77
CA PHE A 21 11.13 -7.74 0.24
C PHE A 21 11.71 -8.14 1.61
N ILE A 22 11.56 -7.26 2.61
CA ILE A 22 11.96 -7.54 4.00
C ILE A 22 10.68 -7.72 4.80
N GLY A 23 10.23 -8.96 4.93
CA GLY A 23 8.98 -9.28 5.61
C GLY A 23 8.73 -10.77 5.74
N ARG A 24 7.47 -11.10 6.06
CA ARG A 24 6.96 -12.46 5.95
C ARG A 24 5.85 -12.40 4.93
N GLN A 25 5.88 -13.31 3.95
CA GLN A 25 4.76 -13.48 3.05
C GLN A 25 3.56 -13.97 3.87
N LYS A 26 2.43 -13.26 3.76
CA LYS A 26 1.20 -13.54 4.50
C LYS A 26 0.05 -13.97 3.59
N MET A 27 0.27 -14.01 2.28
CA MET A 27 -0.71 -14.40 1.27
C MET A 27 -0.02 -14.89 0.00
N GLU A 28 -0.72 -15.70 -0.78
CA GLU A 28 -0.20 -16.32 -2.02
C GLU A 28 -0.38 -15.46 -3.26
N LYS A 29 -1.45 -14.66 -3.31
CA LYS A 29 -1.81 -13.84 -4.47
C LYS A 29 -1.93 -12.39 -4.06
N VAL A 30 -1.37 -11.51 -4.87
CA VAL A 30 -1.58 -10.07 -4.75
C VAL A 30 -2.93 -9.70 -5.31
N THR A 31 -3.61 -8.78 -4.65
CA THR A 31 -4.86 -8.19 -5.14
C THR A 31 -4.71 -6.69 -5.31
N ILE A 32 -5.38 -6.16 -6.32
CA ILE A 32 -5.46 -4.73 -6.61
C ILE A 32 -6.95 -4.40 -6.70
N HIS A 33 -7.40 -3.52 -5.81
CA HIS A 33 -8.77 -3.04 -5.79
C HIS A 33 -8.77 -1.55 -6.15
N LEU A 34 -9.54 -1.17 -7.16
CA LEU A 34 -9.67 0.20 -7.61
C LEU A 34 -11.01 0.76 -7.14
N ILE A 35 -10.96 1.83 -6.35
CA ILE A 35 -12.10 2.62 -5.91
C ILE A 35 -11.98 3.99 -6.56
N GLN A 36 -12.92 4.37 -7.41
CA GLN A 36 -12.96 5.67 -8.08
C GLN A 36 -14.15 6.45 -7.60
N TYR A 37 -13.95 7.71 -7.19
CA TYR A 37 -15.04 8.50 -6.65
C TYR A 37 -14.91 9.99 -6.90
N ASN A 38 -16.07 10.67 -6.94
CA ASN A 38 -16.22 12.12 -6.85
C ASN A 38 -17.56 12.45 -6.16
N GLU A 39 -18.04 13.68 -6.27
CA GLU A 39 -19.29 14.13 -5.65
C GLU A 39 -20.55 13.42 -6.19
N HIS A 40 -20.46 12.73 -7.33
CA HIS A 40 -21.62 12.18 -8.05
C HIS A 40 -21.51 10.68 -8.34
N LEU A 41 -20.31 10.12 -8.24
CA LEU A 41 -20.01 8.75 -8.64
C LEU A 41 -19.14 8.06 -7.60
N ILE A 42 -19.42 6.78 -7.40
CA ILE A 42 -18.49 5.82 -6.80
C ILE A 42 -18.52 4.53 -7.62
N GLU A 43 -17.36 4.06 -8.04
CA GLU A 43 -17.18 2.77 -8.69
C GLU A 43 -16.07 1.98 -8.00
N GLU A 44 -16.32 0.69 -7.79
CA GLU A 44 -15.37 -0.24 -7.16
C GLU A 44 -15.18 -1.44 -8.08
N THR A 45 -13.93 -1.76 -8.40
CA THR A 45 -13.61 -2.88 -9.30
C THR A 45 -12.29 -3.54 -8.91
N ASP A 46 -12.28 -4.87 -8.94
CA ASP A 46 -11.05 -5.65 -8.88
C ASP A 46 -10.36 -5.58 -10.24
N VAL A 47 -9.05 -5.35 -10.24
CA VAL A 47 -8.23 -5.30 -11.45
C VAL A 47 -7.09 -6.29 -11.36
N ALA A 48 -6.73 -6.86 -12.51
CA ALA A 48 -5.67 -7.85 -12.61
C ALA A 48 -4.27 -7.21 -12.65
N SER A 49 -4.17 -5.92 -12.99
CA SER A 49 -2.91 -5.21 -13.13
C SER A 49 -3.04 -3.70 -12.97
N LEU A 50 -1.92 -3.02 -12.76
CA LEU A 50 -1.85 -1.55 -12.76
C LEU A 50 -2.02 -0.92 -14.15
N ALA A 51 -1.83 -1.69 -15.23
CA ALA A 51 -2.19 -1.23 -16.57
C ALA A 51 -3.72 -1.08 -16.70
N GLU A 52 -4.47 -2.05 -16.18
CA GLU A 52 -5.93 -2.03 -16.18
C GLU A 52 -6.50 -0.88 -15.32
N VAL A 53 -5.79 -0.46 -14.27
CA VAL A 53 -6.14 0.76 -13.50
C VAL A 53 -6.19 1.99 -14.40
N ASN A 54 -5.20 2.17 -15.27
CA ASN A 54 -5.13 3.31 -16.18
C ASN A 54 -6.22 3.25 -17.26
N GLU A 55 -6.51 2.06 -17.78
CA GLU A 55 -7.55 1.85 -18.80
C GLU A 55 -8.96 2.13 -18.26
N LYS A 56 -9.22 1.74 -17.00
CA LYS A 56 -10.52 1.94 -16.34
C LYS A 56 -10.66 3.31 -15.67
N ARG A 57 -9.65 4.18 -15.77
CA ARG A 57 -9.64 5.45 -15.05
C ARG A 57 -10.69 6.41 -15.58
N ILE A 58 -11.54 6.93 -14.70
CA ILE A 58 -12.59 7.89 -15.04
C ILE A 58 -12.09 9.30 -14.78
N ALA A 59 -12.11 10.13 -15.83
CA ALA A 59 -11.70 11.53 -15.73
C ALA A 59 -12.54 12.30 -14.69
N GLY A 60 -11.88 13.11 -13.86
CA GLY A 60 -12.55 13.89 -12.82
C GLY A 60 -12.97 13.08 -11.58
N THR A 61 -12.40 11.88 -11.39
CA THR A 61 -12.52 11.12 -10.14
C THR A 61 -11.17 11.03 -9.43
N ILE A 62 -11.21 10.80 -8.12
CA ILE A 62 -10.05 10.38 -7.33
C ILE A 62 -9.96 8.87 -7.41
N ALA A 63 -8.77 8.35 -7.73
CA ALA A 63 -8.50 6.91 -7.78
C ALA A 63 -7.82 6.44 -6.48
N TRP A 64 -8.53 5.69 -5.65
CA TRP A 64 -7.93 4.95 -4.55
C TRP A 64 -7.62 3.51 -4.99
N ILE A 65 -6.33 3.20 -5.07
CA ILE A 65 -5.77 1.93 -5.52
C ILE A 65 -5.25 1.17 -4.29
N ASP A 66 -5.92 0.09 -3.93
CA ASP A 66 -5.59 -0.72 -2.76
C ASP A 66 -4.86 -2.00 -3.17
N ILE A 67 -3.54 -2.02 -2.95
CA ILE A 67 -2.63 -3.12 -3.31
C ILE A 67 -2.33 -3.94 -2.06
N THR A 68 -2.80 -5.19 -2.04
CA THR A 68 -2.59 -6.11 -0.93
C THR A 68 -1.64 -7.22 -1.33
N GLY A 69 -0.46 -7.26 -0.70
CA GLY A 69 0.56 -8.28 -0.89
C GLY A 69 1.92 -7.71 -1.30
N LEU A 70 2.69 -7.21 -0.33
CA LEU A 70 4.01 -6.59 -0.55
C LEU A 70 5.14 -7.53 -1.03
N HIS A 71 4.88 -8.84 -1.09
CA HIS A 71 5.89 -9.85 -1.43
C HIS A 71 6.16 -9.91 -2.94
N ASP A 72 5.23 -9.44 -3.77
CA ASP A 72 5.40 -9.33 -5.21
C ASP A 72 6.09 -8.01 -5.56
N THR A 73 7.41 -8.05 -5.66
CA THR A 73 8.22 -6.87 -5.98
C THR A 73 7.97 -6.34 -7.39
N ASP A 74 7.47 -7.15 -8.31
CA ASP A 74 7.24 -6.74 -9.70
C ASP A 74 6.00 -5.84 -9.79
N THR A 75 4.93 -6.18 -9.06
CA THR A 75 3.76 -5.30 -8.92
C THR A 75 4.15 -3.97 -8.27
N ILE A 76 5.02 -3.98 -7.25
CA ILE A 76 5.49 -2.75 -6.59
C ILE A 76 6.39 -1.92 -7.52
N ALA A 77 7.27 -2.54 -8.30
CA ALA A 77 8.09 -1.86 -9.29
C ALA A 77 7.23 -1.20 -10.38
N THR A 78 6.17 -1.91 -10.80
CA THR A 78 5.20 -1.40 -11.77
C THR A 78 4.46 -0.19 -11.22
N ALA A 79 4.06 -0.21 -9.94
CA ALA A 79 3.50 0.98 -9.28
C ALA A 79 4.48 2.14 -9.28
N GLY A 80 5.74 1.86 -8.99
CA GLY A 80 6.83 2.84 -9.08
C GLY A 80 6.91 3.53 -10.42
N THR A 81 6.87 2.75 -11.49
CA THR A 81 6.97 3.27 -12.86
C THR A 81 5.70 4.02 -13.27
N HIS A 82 4.51 3.50 -12.95
CA HIS A 82 3.23 4.10 -13.34
C HIS A 82 2.95 5.43 -12.63
N PHE A 83 3.35 5.57 -11.38
CA PHE A 83 3.05 6.73 -10.54
C PHE A 83 4.28 7.58 -10.23
N ALA A 84 5.40 7.34 -10.93
CA ALA A 84 6.67 8.02 -10.75
C ALA A 84 7.16 8.05 -9.28
N ILE A 85 6.95 6.96 -8.54
CA ILE A 85 7.36 6.85 -7.13
C ILE A 85 8.86 6.60 -7.06
N HIS A 86 9.55 7.41 -6.25
CA HIS A 86 11.00 7.32 -6.12
C HIS A 86 11.44 5.93 -5.63
N PRO A 87 12.52 5.33 -6.16
CA PRO A 87 12.96 3.98 -5.78
C PRO A 87 13.19 3.78 -4.27
N LEU A 88 13.65 4.82 -3.56
CA LEU A 88 13.81 4.76 -2.10
C LEU A 88 12.47 4.63 -1.36
N THR A 89 11.41 5.28 -1.85
CA THR A 89 10.06 5.12 -1.30
C THR A 89 9.56 3.68 -1.52
N LEU A 90 9.84 3.08 -2.67
CA LEU A 90 9.50 1.68 -2.94
C LEU A 90 10.26 0.71 -2.02
N GLU A 91 11.54 0.97 -1.76
CA GLU A 91 12.34 0.21 -0.79
C GLU A 91 11.72 0.26 0.61
N ASP A 92 11.24 1.44 1.03
CA ASP A 92 10.56 1.60 2.30
C ASP A 92 9.20 0.88 2.36
N ILE A 93 8.46 0.87 1.24
CA ILE A 93 7.17 0.17 1.11
C ILE A 93 7.35 -1.33 1.36
N ILE A 94 8.32 -1.97 0.70
CA ILE A 94 8.56 -3.43 0.81
C ILE A 94 9.31 -3.82 2.09
N ASN A 95 9.92 -2.85 2.78
CA ASN A 95 10.53 -3.06 4.08
C ASN A 95 9.49 -2.92 5.20
N THR A 96 8.82 -4.02 5.52
CA THR A 96 7.79 -4.06 6.58
C THR A 96 8.31 -3.78 7.99
N GLY A 97 9.64 -3.70 8.18
CA GLY A 97 10.30 -3.28 9.41
C GLY A 97 10.50 -1.77 9.53
N GLN A 98 10.07 -0.98 8.53
CA GLN A 98 10.28 0.46 8.52
C GLN A 98 9.54 1.15 9.67
N ARG A 99 10.17 2.19 10.23
CA ARG A 99 9.55 3.01 11.27
C ARG A 99 8.51 3.94 10.65
N PRO A 100 7.46 4.32 11.38
CA PRO A 100 6.52 5.30 10.89
C PRO A 100 7.22 6.60 10.49
N LYS A 101 6.88 7.13 9.32
CA LYS A 101 7.41 8.37 8.76
C LYS A 101 6.44 8.96 7.75
N ALA A 102 6.60 10.24 7.45
CA ALA A 102 5.98 10.89 6.32
C ALA A 102 7.07 11.67 5.58
N GLU A 103 7.03 11.61 4.26
CA GLU A 103 7.97 12.30 3.38
C GLU A 103 7.17 13.01 2.29
N ASP A 104 7.47 14.29 2.12
CA ASP A 104 6.84 15.19 1.16
C ASP A 104 7.77 15.33 -0.05
N PHE A 105 7.29 14.93 -1.22
CA PHE A 105 7.97 15.06 -2.51
C PHE A 105 7.20 16.04 -3.39
N GLU A 106 7.82 16.51 -4.47
CA GLU A 106 7.20 17.49 -5.38
C GLU A 106 5.85 17.00 -5.95
N ASP A 107 5.76 15.71 -6.29
CA ASP A 107 4.59 15.13 -6.96
C ASP A 107 3.67 14.28 -6.05
N TYR A 108 4.14 13.91 -4.86
CA TYR A 108 3.39 13.03 -3.95
C TYR A 108 3.85 13.12 -2.50
N ILE A 109 2.97 12.74 -1.58
CA ILE A 109 3.29 12.50 -0.18
C ILE A 109 3.33 11.00 0.05
N SER A 110 4.39 10.50 0.69
CA SER A 110 4.44 9.12 1.17
C SER A 110 4.34 9.04 2.68
N ILE A 111 3.55 8.09 3.17
CA ILE A 111 3.28 7.89 4.60
C ILE A 111 3.44 6.42 4.91
N MET A 112 4.28 6.10 5.89
CA MET A 112 4.46 4.75 6.40
C MET A 112 3.96 4.74 7.83
N VAL A 113 3.01 3.87 8.14
CA VAL A 113 2.43 3.73 9.48
C VAL A 113 2.28 2.26 9.85
N LYS A 114 1.96 2.00 11.12
CA LYS A 114 1.70 0.64 11.61
C LYS A 114 0.24 0.46 11.99
N MET A 115 -0.39 -0.54 11.39
CA MET A 115 -1.65 -1.08 11.88
C MET A 115 -1.35 -2.09 12.99
N LEU A 116 -2.00 -1.93 14.14
CA LEU A 116 -1.87 -2.83 15.28
C LEU A 116 -3.15 -3.66 15.39
N ARG A 117 -3.00 -5.00 15.42
CA ARG A 117 -4.12 -5.94 15.55
C ARG A 117 -3.86 -6.88 16.71
N LEU A 118 -4.82 -7.00 17.62
CA LEU A 118 -4.82 -8.06 18.63
C LEU A 118 -5.38 -9.33 17.99
N GLU A 119 -4.52 -10.31 17.74
CA GLU A 119 -4.92 -11.56 17.13
C GLU A 119 -5.48 -12.49 18.22
N LYS A 120 -6.73 -12.91 18.06
CA LYS A 120 -7.42 -13.75 19.08
C LYS A 120 -6.81 -15.15 19.18
N THR A 121 -6.15 -15.62 18.13
CA THR A 121 -5.61 -16.98 18.04
C THR A 121 -4.43 -17.20 18.98
N ASP A 122 -3.55 -16.20 19.13
CA ASP A 122 -2.37 -16.27 19.99
C ASP A 122 -2.36 -15.24 21.13
N GLY A 123 -3.36 -14.36 21.19
CA GLY A 123 -3.50 -13.31 22.20
C GLY A 123 -2.44 -12.21 22.09
N LYS A 124 -1.75 -12.08 20.96
CA LYS A 124 -0.66 -11.12 20.77
C LYS A 124 -1.05 -9.95 19.88
N ILE A 125 -0.35 -8.83 20.09
CA ILE A 125 -0.42 -7.68 19.20
C ILE A 125 0.53 -7.91 18.03
N HIS A 126 -0.05 -8.03 16.85
CA HIS A 126 0.67 -8.05 15.58
C HIS A 126 0.70 -6.64 15.01
N SER A 127 1.88 -6.25 14.53
CA SER A 127 2.11 -4.97 13.86
C SER A 127 2.32 -5.21 12.38
N GLU A 128 1.64 -4.43 11.56
CA GLU A 128 1.72 -4.51 10.11
C GLU A 128 1.98 -3.15 9.52
N GLN A 129 2.79 -3.12 8.48
CA GLN A 129 3.01 -1.91 7.72
C GLN A 129 1.81 -1.62 6.84
N LEU A 130 1.37 -0.37 6.89
CA LEU A 130 0.53 0.25 5.90
C LEU A 130 1.35 1.40 5.31
N ALA A 131 1.60 1.34 4.01
CA ALA A 131 2.19 2.45 3.28
C ALA A 131 1.14 3.12 2.40
N MET A 132 1.18 4.44 2.33
CA MET A 132 0.28 5.26 1.55
C MET A 132 1.11 6.18 0.67
N VAL A 133 0.76 6.27 -0.60
CA VAL A 133 1.31 7.25 -1.54
C VAL A 133 0.16 8.05 -2.11
N MET A 134 0.18 9.36 -1.88
CA MET A 134 -0.91 10.27 -2.24
C MET A 134 -0.37 11.31 -3.21
N GLY A 135 -0.94 11.35 -4.41
CA GLY A 135 -0.69 12.40 -5.40
C GLY A 135 -1.91 13.29 -5.60
N THR A 136 -1.93 14.03 -6.70
CA THR A 136 -2.98 15.03 -7.01
C THR A 136 -4.39 14.44 -7.08
N ASP A 137 -4.55 13.29 -7.72
CA ASP A 137 -5.84 12.68 -8.02
C ASP A 137 -5.87 11.16 -7.73
N TYR A 138 -4.94 10.71 -6.89
CA TYR A 138 -4.84 9.31 -6.50
C TYR A 138 -4.34 9.11 -5.08
N LEU A 139 -4.75 7.97 -4.50
CA LEU A 139 -4.21 7.39 -3.27
C LEU A 139 -3.86 5.94 -3.56
N ILE A 140 -2.64 5.51 -3.24
CA ILE A 140 -2.25 4.10 -3.29
C ILE A 140 -2.01 3.62 -1.87
N THR A 141 -2.71 2.57 -1.45
CA THR A 141 -2.46 1.87 -0.19
C THR A 141 -1.73 0.56 -0.48
N PHE A 142 -0.64 0.32 0.24
CA PHE A 142 0.13 -0.92 0.14
C PHE A 142 0.06 -1.67 1.47
N GLN A 143 -0.41 -2.91 1.42
CA GLN A 143 -0.72 -3.72 2.60
C GLN A 143 -0.05 -5.09 2.58
N GLU A 144 0.29 -5.62 3.75
CA GLU A 144 0.89 -6.96 3.87
C GLU A 144 -0.10 -8.12 3.64
N ARG A 145 -1.36 -7.95 4.06
CA ARG A 145 -2.44 -8.95 3.98
C ARG A 145 -3.82 -8.27 4.08
N PRO A 146 -4.92 -8.97 3.72
CA PRO A 146 -6.26 -8.40 3.82
C PRO A 146 -6.70 -8.06 5.26
N GLY A 147 -7.75 -7.24 5.37
CA GLY A 147 -8.43 -6.91 6.61
C GLY A 147 -7.90 -5.66 7.32
N ASP A 148 -7.85 -4.54 6.60
CA ASP A 148 -7.49 -3.24 7.17
C ASP A 148 -8.59 -2.58 8.02
N VAL A 149 -8.32 -1.34 8.43
CA VAL A 149 -9.20 -0.49 9.24
C VAL A 149 -9.99 0.51 8.40
N PHE A 150 -9.96 0.40 7.08
CA PHE A 150 -10.55 1.39 6.18
C PHE A 150 -12.00 1.10 5.79
N ASP A 151 -12.61 0.01 6.25
CA ASP A 151 -14.03 -0.27 5.99
C ASP A 151 -14.95 0.91 6.34
N PRO A 152 -14.79 1.61 7.49
CA PRO A 152 -15.60 2.80 7.77
C PRO A 152 -15.38 3.94 6.77
N VAL A 153 -14.22 4.02 6.13
CA VAL A 153 -13.93 5.00 5.06
C VAL A 153 -14.66 4.58 3.78
N ARG A 154 -14.53 3.31 3.37
CA ARG A 154 -15.23 2.75 2.20
C ARG A 154 -16.74 2.91 2.32
N GLU A 155 -17.30 2.64 3.50
CA GLU A 155 -18.74 2.84 3.76
C GLU A 155 -19.17 4.31 3.66
N ARG A 156 -18.36 5.26 4.16
CA ARG A 156 -18.69 6.69 4.00
C ARG A 156 -18.69 7.13 2.53
N LEU A 157 -17.73 6.63 1.74
CA LEU A 157 -17.67 6.87 0.30
C LEU A 157 -18.91 6.30 -0.40
N ARG A 158 -19.30 5.05 -0.11
CA ARG A 158 -20.50 4.40 -0.66
C ARG A 158 -21.79 5.15 -0.33
N LEU A 159 -21.86 5.76 0.85
CA LEU A 159 -22.99 6.58 1.28
C LEU A 159 -22.96 8.01 0.73
N MET A 160 -21.91 8.41 -0.01
CA MET A 160 -21.67 9.78 -0.46
C MET A 160 -21.75 10.81 0.68
N LYS A 161 -21.32 10.40 1.88
CA LYS A 161 -21.28 11.26 3.07
C LYS A 161 -19.82 11.64 3.32
N GLY A 162 -19.43 12.76 2.71
CA GLY A 162 -18.18 13.48 3.02
C GLY A 162 -18.25 14.17 4.37
#